data_AF-A0A966MCX9-F1
#
_entry.id   AF-A0A966MCX9-F1
#
_cell.length_a   1.000
_cell.length_b   1.000
_cell.length_c   1.000
_cell.angle_alpha   90.00
_cell.angle_beta   90.00
_cell.angle_gamma   90.00
#
_symmetry.space_group_name_H-M   'P 1'
#
loop_
_entity.id
_entity.type
_entity.pdbx_description
1 polymer ?
#
loop_
_entity_poly.entity_id
_entity_poly.type
_entity_poly.pdbx_seq_one_letter_code
_entity_poly.pdbx_strand_id
1 'polypeptide(L)'
;MVKAATGALLSTLEIDRRSRVPIYRQIEDFLRQMILNGSLLPSQKLPSTRELALELGVSRITIKSVYEQLISEGYVQGKTGAGTFVSEGLDGETPVVPTIDLTEKEYLFGNFSKTAEHISFSQAIARYGSILPFRPGVPALVDFPIKRWNKYVSRASKSDITNFSYGDLLGSEKLRASIAHHLADSRGMQVDPEQILITSGAQQAFVLISYVLMNKNDTVWYENPGHIAGRDVMKIVGGDVSPVPIDGEGLDLPYAIQNFSIPKLIFTTPSHQQPLGITMSLQRRLALLKYAHEKASWIIEDDYDSEFRYRGRPLPALS
;
A
#
# COMPACT_ATOMS: atom_id res chain seq x y z
N MET A 1 49.79 -2.23 -34.63
CA MET A 1 49.59 -1.41 -33.41
C MET A 1 48.49 -2.05 -32.58
N VAL A 2 48.45 -1.72 -31.28
CA VAL A 2 47.54 -2.22 -30.22
C VAL A 2 47.98 -3.54 -29.56
N LYS A 3 48.93 -3.39 -28.64
CA LYS A 3 49.29 -4.36 -27.59
C LYS A 3 49.35 -3.56 -26.29
N ALA A 4 48.21 -3.38 -25.61
CA ALA A 4 48.12 -3.07 -24.18
C ALA A 4 46.66 -2.78 -23.77
N ALA A 5 46.09 -3.70 -22.99
CA ALA A 5 45.35 -3.35 -21.78
C ALA A 5 45.84 -4.30 -20.68
N THR A 6 47.16 -4.36 -20.50
CA THR A 6 47.80 -5.15 -19.43
C THR A 6 47.78 -4.33 -18.14
N GLY A 7 46.92 -4.71 -17.19
CA GLY A 7 47.02 -4.40 -15.75
C GLY A 7 46.64 -3.00 -15.28
N ALA A 8 47.01 -1.94 -16.03
CA ALA A 8 47.02 -0.57 -15.48
C ALA A 8 45.66 0.01 -15.03
N LEU A 9 44.54 -0.51 -15.56
CA LEU A 9 43.19 -0.02 -15.21
C LEU A 9 42.57 -0.77 -14.01
N LEU A 10 43.05 -1.98 -13.72
CA LEU A 10 42.62 -2.77 -12.56
C LEU A 10 43.54 -2.55 -11.34
N SER A 11 44.75 -2.02 -11.56
CA SER A 11 45.72 -1.67 -10.51
C SER A 11 45.32 -0.47 -9.64
N THR A 12 44.25 0.24 -9.97
CA THR A 12 43.67 1.33 -9.16
C THR A 12 42.67 0.84 -8.12
N LEU A 13 42.38 -0.47 -8.07
CA LEU A 13 41.51 -1.05 -7.04
C LEU A 13 42.21 -1.09 -5.68
N GLU A 14 41.83 -0.18 -4.79
CA GLU A 14 42.21 -0.22 -3.38
C GLU A 14 41.25 -1.10 -2.58
N ILE A 15 41.73 -2.25 -2.09
CA ILE A 15 40.94 -3.14 -1.22
C ILE A 15 41.03 -2.65 0.22
N ASP A 16 39.91 -2.17 0.76
CA ASP A 16 39.83 -1.82 2.18
C ASP A 16 39.54 -3.07 3.03
N ARG A 17 40.60 -3.61 3.65
CA ARG A 17 40.51 -4.78 4.53
C ARG A 17 39.88 -4.47 5.91
N ARG A 18 39.69 -3.19 6.24
CA ARG A 18 39.05 -2.74 7.49
C ARG A 18 37.55 -2.49 7.32
N SER A 19 37.07 -2.45 6.08
CA SER A 19 35.66 -2.31 5.76
C SER A 19 34.83 -3.51 6.26
N ARG A 20 33.57 -3.25 6.61
CA ARG A 20 32.57 -4.30 6.88
C ARG A 20 32.12 -5.03 5.62
N VAL A 21 32.43 -4.49 4.43
CA VAL A 21 32.12 -5.09 3.14
C VAL A 21 33.16 -6.19 2.85
N PRO A 22 32.76 -7.45 2.63
CA PRO A 22 33.69 -8.51 2.28
C PRO A 22 34.51 -8.20 1.02
N ILE A 23 35.78 -8.61 0.99
CA ILE A 23 36.73 -8.32 -0.10
C ILE A 23 36.18 -8.75 -1.48
N TYR A 24 35.50 -9.89 -1.58
CA TYR A 24 34.93 -10.35 -2.85
C TYR A 24 33.87 -9.37 -3.40
N ARG A 25 33.03 -8.79 -2.53
CA ARG A 25 32.03 -7.79 -2.92
C ARG A 25 32.68 -6.50 -3.39
N GLN A 26 33.75 -6.05 -2.72
CA GLN A 26 34.48 -4.85 -3.16
C GLN A 26 35.04 -5.01 -4.58
N ILE A 27 35.58 -6.20 -4.90
CA ILE A 27 36.13 -6.50 -6.22
C ILE A 27 35.00 -6.63 -7.26
N GLU A 28 33.89 -7.28 -6.90
CA GLU A 28 32.70 -7.43 -7.75
C GLU A 28 32.10 -6.06 -8.10
N ASP A 29 31.86 -5.21 -7.11
CA ASP A 29 31.29 -3.87 -7.30
C ASP A 29 32.20 -2.98 -8.14
N PHE A 30 33.51 -3.05 -7.92
CA PHE A 30 34.49 -2.32 -8.72
C PHE A 30 34.47 -2.77 -10.19
N LEU A 31 34.58 -4.08 -10.45
CA LEU A 31 34.53 -4.62 -11.81
C LEU A 31 33.19 -4.29 -12.50
N ARG A 32 32.08 -4.36 -11.76
CA ARG A 32 30.75 -3.97 -12.26
C ARG A 32 30.73 -2.50 -12.67
N GLN A 33 31.21 -1.59 -11.80
CA GLN A 33 31.26 -0.17 -12.12
C GLN A 33 32.14 0.13 -13.32
N MET A 34 33.30 -0.52 -13.42
CA MET A 34 34.20 -0.35 -14.57
C MET A 34 33.59 -0.82 -15.89
N ILE A 35 32.77 -1.87 -15.87
CA ILE A 35 32.04 -2.32 -17.05
C ILE A 35 30.94 -1.31 -17.40
N LEU A 36 30.13 -0.90 -16.41
CA LEU A 36 29.00 0.01 -16.61
C LEU A 36 29.41 1.43 -17.01
N ASN A 37 30.55 1.94 -16.52
CA ASN A 37 31.04 3.27 -16.89
C ASN A 37 31.89 3.27 -18.17
N GLY A 38 31.98 2.13 -18.87
CA GLY A 38 32.72 1.99 -20.12
C GLY A 38 34.24 1.94 -19.98
N SER A 39 34.80 1.86 -18.76
CA SER A 39 36.25 1.70 -18.54
C SER A 39 36.77 0.33 -18.97
N LEU A 40 35.90 -0.70 -18.91
CA LEU A 40 36.12 -2.02 -19.49
C LEU A 40 35.17 -2.18 -20.69
N LEU A 41 35.74 -2.23 -21.89
CA LEU A 41 34.98 -2.23 -23.14
C LEU A 41 34.28 -3.58 -23.39
N PRO A 42 33.15 -3.60 -24.12
CA PRO A 42 32.54 -4.85 -24.60
C PRO A 42 33.56 -5.75 -25.31
N SER A 43 33.47 -7.06 -25.08
CA SER A 43 34.40 -8.08 -25.60
C SER A 43 35.87 -7.93 -25.16
N GLN A 44 36.18 -7.03 -24.22
CA GLN A 44 37.49 -6.93 -23.61
C GLN A 44 37.77 -8.15 -22.73
N LYS A 45 38.96 -8.76 -22.90
CA LYS A 45 39.41 -9.87 -22.07
C LYS A 45 39.83 -9.38 -20.68
N LEU A 46 39.27 -9.99 -19.63
CA LEU A 46 39.71 -9.79 -18.25
C LEU A 46 40.97 -10.62 -17.94
N PRO A 47 41.79 -10.22 -16.94
CA PRO A 47 42.92 -11.02 -16.50
C PRO A 47 42.47 -12.42 -16.05
N SER A 48 43.38 -13.39 -16.08
CA SER A 48 43.07 -14.69 -15.50
C SER A 48 42.86 -14.59 -13.99
N THR A 49 42.08 -15.53 -13.42
CA THR A 49 41.87 -15.61 -11.96
C THR A 49 43.18 -15.67 -11.16
N ARG A 50 44.27 -16.16 -11.77
CA ARG A 50 45.59 -16.24 -11.14
C ARG A 50 46.33 -14.90 -11.20
N GLU A 51 46.26 -14.19 -12.32
CA GLU A 51 46.90 -12.88 -12.48
C GLU A 51 46.25 -11.85 -11.56
N LEU A 52 44.91 -11.74 -11.59
CA LEU A 52 44.20 -10.76 -10.77
C LEU A 52 44.33 -11.06 -9.26
N ALA A 53 44.41 -12.34 -8.86
CA ALA A 53 44.62 -12.71 -7.47
C ALA A 53 46.01 -12.31 -6.96
N LEU A 54 47.04 -12.50 -7.79
CA LEU A 54 48.41 -12.08 -7.47
C LEU A 54 48.52 -10.55 -7.39
N GLU A 55 47.91 -9.85 -8.33
CA GLU A 55 47.93 -8.38 -8.40
C GLU A 55 47.25 -7.72 -7.19
N LEU A 56 46.08 -8.25 -6.77
CA LEU A 56 45.33 -7.72 -5.64
C LEU A 56 45.76 -8.29 -4.28
N GLY A 57 46.69 -9.25 -4.25
CA GLY A 57 47.15 -9.91 -3.02
C GLY A 57 46.04 -10.65 -2.28
N VAL A 58 45.13 -11.32 -3.01
CA VAL A 58 43.99 -12.09 -2.48
C VAL A 58 44.04 -13.56 -2.93
N SER A 59 43.20 -14.41 -2.33
CA SER A 59 43.11 -15.81 -2.75
C SER A 59 42.54 -15.93 -4.16
N ARG A 60 43.09 -16.87 -4.95
CA ARG A 60 42.52 -17.26 -6.25
C ARG A 60 41.07 -17.72 -6.15
N ILE A 61 40.68 -18.32 -5.03
CA ILE A 61 39.30 -18.76 -4.78
C ILE A 61 38.37 -17.54 -4.76
N THR A 62 38.79 -16.44 -4.14
CA THR A 62 38.03 -15.17 -4.08
C THR A 62 37.77 -14.62 -5.47
N ILE A 63 38.80 -14.52 -6.32
CA ILE A 63 38.64 -14.01 -7.70
C ILE A 63 37.80 -14.96 -8.56
N LYS A 64 37.96 -16.27 -8.38
CA LYS A 64 37.12 -17.26 -9.07
C LYS A 64 35.64 -17.06 -8.74
N SER A 65 35.29 -16.90 -7.46
CA SER A 65 33.91 -16.62 -7.04
C SER A 65 33.39 -15.29 -7.58
N VAL A 66 34.22 -14.23 -7.63
CA VAL A 66 33.83 -12.96 -8.24
C VAL A 66 33.53 -13.11 -9.73
N TYR A 67 34.35 -13.85 -10.48
CA TYR A 67 34.10 -14.08 -11.89
C TYR A 67 32.88 -14.96 -12.12
N GLU A 68 32.67 -16.00 -11.31
CA GLU A 68 31.45 -16.82 -11.37
C GLU A 68 30.20 -15.97 -11.12
N GLN A 69 30.26 -15.05 -10.16
CA GLN A 69 29.18 -14.11 -9.87
C GLN A 69 28.93 -13.15 -11.04
N LEU A 70 29.97 -12.49 -11.57
CA LEU A 70 29.84 -11.58 -12.72
C LEU A 70 29.36 -12.30 -14.00
N ILE A 71 29.71 -13.58 -14.17
CA ILE A 71 29.17 -14.42 -15.25
C ILE A 71 27.67 -14.67 -15.04
N SER A 72 27.28 -15.03 -13.82
CA SER A 72 25.86 -15.28 -13.49
C SER A 72 24.97 -14.05 -13.66
N GLU A 73 25.53 -12.85 -13.46
CA GLU A 73 24.87 -11.57 -13.64
C GLU A 73 24.91 -11.06 -15.09
N GLY A 74 25.68 -11.72 -15.96
CA GLY A 74 25.79 -11.35 -17.38
C GLY A 74 26.75 -10.19 -17.67
N TYR A 75 27.52 -9.70 -16.70
CA TYR A 75 28.54 -8.66 -16.91
C TYR A 75 29.72 -9.15 -17.75
N VAL A 76 30.04 -10.43 -17.63
CA VAL A 76 31.14 -11.07 -18.35
C VAL A 76 30.74 -12.46 -18.82
N GLN A 77 31.40 -12.95 -19.86
CA GLN A 77 31.19 -14.28 -20.43
C GLN A 77 32.48 -15.09 -20.39
N GLY A 78 32.40 -16.33 -19.91
CA GLY A 78 33.51 -17.28 -19.96
C GLY A 78 33.54 -18.00 -21.30
N LYS A 79 34.68 -18.00 -22.00
CA LYS A 79 34.90 -18.80 -23.20
C LYS A 79 35.96 -19.86 -22.92
N THR A 80 35.58 -21.13 -23.04
CA THR A 80 36.44 -22.30 -22.74
C THR A 80 37.77 -22.19 -23.48
N GLY A 81 38.88 -22.27 -22.73
CA GLY A 81 40.24 -22.17 -23.26
C GLY A 81 40.69 -20.75 -23.68
N ALA A 82 39.79 -19.78 -23.76
CA ALA A 82 40.09 -18.43 -24.23
C ALA A 82 40.10 -17.36 -23.12
N GLY A 83 39.41 -17.60 -21.99
CA GLY A 83 39.37 -16.72 -20.82
C GLY A 83 37.99 -16.12 -20.55
N THR A 84 37.93 -15.10 -19.71
CA THR A 84 36.71 -14.34 -19.38
C THR A 84 36.72 -13.00 -20.10
N PHE A 85 35.60 -12.62 -20.72
CA PHE A 85 35.48 -11.40 -21.53
C PHE A 85 34.27 -10.59 -21.05
N VAL A 86 34.31 -9.27 -21.12
CA VAL A 86 33.12 -8.42 -20.90
C VAL A 86 32.04 -8.77 -21.92
N SER A 87 30.79 -8.89 -21.48
CA SER A 87 29.68 -9.25 -22.36
C SER A 87 29.40 -8.17 -23.41
N GLU A 88 28.88 -8.57 -24.57
CA GLU A 88 28.45 -7.66 -25.64
C GLU A 88 27.11 -6.98 -25.27
N GLY A 89 26.85 -5.77 -25.79
CA GLY A 89 25.62 -5.02 -25.51
C GLY A 89 25.61 -4.27 -24.17
N LEU A 90 26.71 -4.33 -23.42
CA LEU A 90 26.98 -3.45 -22.28
C LEU A 90 27.70 -2.19 -22.77
N ASP A 91 27.16 -1.54 -23.79
CA ASP A 91 27.65 -0.25 -24.23
C ASP A 91 27.47 0.69 -23.05
N GLY A 92 28.57 1.27 -22.59
CA GLY A 92 28.60 2.21 -21.47
C GLY A 92 27.84 3.48 -21.82
N GLU A 93 26.52 3.40 -21.91
CA GLU A 93 25.66 4.51 -21.58
C GLU A 93 25.86 4.72 -20.09
N THR A 94 26.85 5.54 -19.72
CA THR A 94 26.87 6.17 -18.40
C THR A 94 25.43 6.58 -18.15
N PRO A 95 24.72 6.00 -17.16
CA PRO A 95 23.39 6.46 -16.84
C PRO A 95 23.57 7.95 -16.61
N VAL A 96 22.94 8.78 -17.44
CA VAL A 96 22.81 10.18 -17.11
C VAL A 96 21.95 10.15 -15.87
N VAL A 97 22.59 10.06 -14.70
CA VAL A 97 21.94 10.32 -13.44
C VAL A 97 21.67 11.81 -13.55
N PRO A 98 20.42 12.23 -13.82
CA PRO A 98 20.15 13.65 -13.86
C PRO A 98 20.66 14.21 -12.53
N THR A 99 21.50 15.23 -12.59
CA THR A 99 21.85 15.99 -11.40
C THR A 99 20.55 16.63 -10.97
N ILE A 100 19.83 15.98 -10.05
CA ILE A 100 18.57 16.48 -9.53
C ILE A 100 18.94 17.70 -8.70
N ASP A 101 18.80 18.88 -9.29
CA ASP A 101 18.81 20.12 -8.55
C ASP A 101 17.53 20.14 -7.71
N LEU A 102 17.64 19.73 -6.45
CA LEU A 102 16.54 19.60 -5.49
C LEU A 102 15.89 20.95 -5.13
N THR A 103 16.30 22.03 -5.79
CA THR A 103 15.79 23.38 -5.57
C THR A 103 14.46 23.63 -6.28
N GLU A 104 14.14 22.89 -7.34
CA GLU A 104 12.85 22.99 -8.03
C GLU A 104 11.87 21.91 -7.57
N LYS A 105 10.78 22.34 -6.91
CA LYS A 105 9.60 21.52 -6.60
C LYS A 105 8.91 20.92 -7.84
N GLU A 106 9.42 21.17 -9.05
CA GLU A 106 8.86 20.69 -10.32
C GLU A 106 8.98 19.17 -10.50
N TYR A 107 9.89 18.49 -9.78
CA TYR A 107 9.97 17.02 -9.78
C TYR A 107 8.73 16.31 -9.23
N LEU A 108 7.87 17.02 -8.49
CA LEU A 108 6.60 16.46 -8.01
C LEU A 108 5.54 16.36 -9.12
N PHE A 109 5.77 16.94 -10.28
CA PHE A 109 4.86 16.95 -11.44
C PHE A 109 5.41 16.13 -12.61
N GLY A 110 5.99 14.96 -12.34
CA GLY A 110 6.19 13.95 -13.39
C GLY A 110 4.87 13.60 -14.10
N ASN A 111 4.96 12.81 -15.19
CA ASN A 111 3.81 12.26 -15.93
C ASN A 111 3.04 11.22 -15.07
N PHE A 112 2.59 11.64 -13.89
CA PHE A 112 1.77 10.86 -12.99
C PHE A 112 0.35 10.78 -13.55
N SER A 113 -0.35 9.72 -13.20
CA SER A 113 -1.76 9.61 -13.54
C SER A 113 -2.57 10.74 -12.89
N LYS A 114 -3.65 11.18 -13.53
CA LYS A 114 -4.63 12.12 -12.93
C LYS A 114 -5.14 11.63 -11.56
N THR A 115 -5.19 10.30 -11.36
CA THR A 115 -5.52 9.70 -10.07
C THR A 115 -4.50 10.04 -8.98
N ALA A 116 -3.20 10.04 -9.30
CA ALA A 116 -2.16 10.40 -8.34
C ALA A 116 -2.23 11.88 -7.95
N GLU A 117 -2.59 12.77 -8.88
CA GLU A 117 -2.87 14.17 -8.57
C GLU A 117 -4.03 14.29 -7.56
N HIS A 118 -5.16 13.61 -7.82
CA HIS A 118 -6.31 13.62 -6.90
C HIS A 118 -5.97 13.12 -5.49
N ILE A 119 -5.15 12.06 -5.38
CA ILE A 119 -4.68 11.54 -4.09
C ILE A 119 -3.80 12.59 -3.39
N SER A 120 -2.91 13.25 -4.13
CA SER A 120 -1.97 14.23 -3.57
C SER A 120 -2.66 15.48 -3.01
N PHE A 121 -3.85 15.82 -3.53
CA PHE A 121 -4.66 16.93 -3.02
C PHE A 121 -5.64 16.55 -1.90
N SER A 122 -5.67 15.27 -1.47
CA SER A 122 -6.53 14.86 -0.37
C SER A 122 -6.18 15.59 0.92
N GLN A 123 -7.20 16.09 1.61
CA GLN A 123 -7.07 16.71 2.93
C GLN A 123 -7.28 15.70 4.07
N ALA A 124 -7.30 14.39 3.76
CA ALA A 124 -7.39 13.36 4.79
C ALA A 124 -6.13 13.39 5.68
N ILE A 125 -6.33 13.67 6.97
CA ILE A 125 -5.21 13.79 7.91
C ILE A 125 -4.74 12.39 8.33
N ALA A 126 -3.46 12.08 8.08
CA ALA A 126 -2.82 10.90 8.64
C ALA A 126 -2.73 11.00 10.17
N ARG A 127 -3.25 9.98 10.88
CA ARG A 127 -3.35 9.98 12.35
C ARG A 127 -2.14 9.35 13.08
N TYR A 128 -1.04 9.14 12.36
CA TYR A 128 0.11 8.37 12.85
C TYR A 128 0.82 9.01 14.06
N GLY A 129 1.28 8.17 14.99
CA GLY A 129 2.34 8.48 15.96
C GLY A 129 2.03 9.47 17.10
N SER A 130 0.92 10.19 17.08
CA SER A 130 0.59 11.17 18.12
C SER A 130 -0.63 10.76 18.94
N ILE A 131 -0.43 10.77 20.26
CA ILE A 131 -1.39 10.46 21.33
C ILE A 131 -1.89 11.74 22.04
N LEU A 132 -1.78 12.90 21.38
CA LEU A 132 -2.19 14.17 21.96
C LEU A 132 -3.72 14.17 22.27
N PRO A 133 -4.16 14.85 23.35
CA PRO A 133 -5.58 15.00 23.68
C PRO A 133 -6.41 15.63 22.55
N PHE A 134 -7.71 15.37 22.55
CA PHE A 134 -8.69 15.89 21.59
C PHE A 134 -8.43 15.52 20.13
N ARG A 135 -7.68 14.44 19.88
CA ARG A 135 -7.51 13.89 18.53
C ARG A 135 -8.68 12.97 18.17
N PRO A 136 -9.53 13.32 17.19
CA PRO A 136 -10.67 12.48 16.82
C PRO A 136 -10.20 11.17 16.18
N GLY A 137 -10.91 10.08 16.49
CA GLY A 137 -10.67 8.75 15.91
C GLY A 137 -9.40 8.03 16.42
N VAL A 138 -8.84 8.45 17.56
CA VAL A 138 -7.79 7.69 18.27
C VAL A 138 -8.38 7.20 19.60
N PRO A 139 -8.47 5.88 19.84
CA PRO A 139 -9.01 5.33 21.08
C PRO A 139 -8.01 5.47 22.24
N ALA A 140 -8.42 5.11 23.46
CA ALA A 140 -7.55 5.07 24.64
C ALA A 140 -6.50 3.95 24.53
N LEU A 141 -5.40 4.19 23.81
CA LEU A 141 -4.36 3.20 23.54
C LEU A 141 -3.70 2.64 24.80
N VAL A 142 -3.68 3.43 25.88
CA VAL A 142 -3.12 3.03 27.18
C VAL A 142 -3.94 1.93 27.87
N ASP A 143 -5.24 1.83 27.56
CA ASP A 143 -6.15 0.85 28.14
C ASP A 143 -6.22 -0.46 27.32
N PHE A 144 -5.47 -0.54 26.21
CA PHE A 144 -5.46 -1.73 25.38
C PHE A 144 -4.95 -2.96 26.15
N PRO A 145 -5.71 -4.07 26.22
CA PRO A 145 -5.38 -5.20 27.10
C PRO A 145 -4.29 -6.12 26.49
N ILE A 146 -3.06 -5.61 26.34
CA ILE A 146 -1.93 -6.27 25.67
C ILE A 146 -1.70 -7.71 26.15
N LYS A 147 -1.76 -7.96 27.47
CA LYS A 147 -1.55 -9.31 28.03
C LYS A 147 -2.60 -10.31 27.56
N ARG A 148 -3.87 -9.90 27.51
CA ARG A 148 -4.98 -10.75 27.05
C ARG A 148 -4.92 -10.94 25.54
N TRP A 149 -4.61 -9.89 24.80
CA TRP A 149 -4.39 -9.94 23.36
C TRP A 149 -3.31 -10.97 22.97
N ASN A 150 -2.11 -10.87 23.57
CA ASN A 150 -0.99 -11.78 23.28
C ASN A 150 -1.34 -13.24 23.58
N LYS A 151 -2.10 -13.50 24.66
CA LYS A 151 -2.59 -14.85 24.99
C LYS A 151 -3.45 -15.43 23.86
N TYR A 152 -4.37 -14.65 23.31
CA TYR A 152 -5.28 -15.11 22.26
C TYR A 152 -4.61 -15.22 20.89
N VAL A 153 -3.76 -14.27 20.52
CA VAL A 153 -2.95 -14.35 19.29
C VAL A 153 -2.07 -15.59 19.32
N SER A 154 -1.34 -15.83 20.43
CA SER A 154 -0.51 -17.03 20.57
C SER A 154 -1.30 -18.33 20.45
N ARG A 155 -2.52 -18.37 21.02
CA ARG A 155 -3.42 -19.52 20.90
C ARG A 155 -3.89 -19.72 19.45
N ALA A 156 -4.30 -18.66 18.78
CA ALA A 156 -4.77 -18.71 17.39
C ALA A 156 -3.65 -19.17 16.45
N SER A 157 -2.44 -18.60 16.55
CA SER A 157 -1.30 -18.98 15.71
C SER A 157 -0.88 -20.44 15.87
N LYS A 158 -1.05 -21.03 17.06
CA LYS A 158 -0.71 -22.44 17.32
C LYS A 158 -1.81 -23.43 16.94
N SER A 159 -3.01 -22.94 16.63
CA SER A 159 -4.17 -23.81 16.39
C SER A 159 -4.17 -24.47 15.01
N ASP A 160 -3.50 -23.85 14.03
CA ASP A 160 -3.44 -24.33 12.66
C ASP A 160 -2.20 -23.73 11.98
N ILE A 161 -1.34 -24.59 11.41
CA ILE A 161 -0.10 -24.16 10.72
C ILE A 161 -0.41 -23.43 9.41
N THR A 162 -1.58 -23.67 8.81
CA THR A 162 -1.99 -22.99 7.57
C THR A 162 -2.24 -21.49 7.78
N ASN A 163 -2.42 -21.04 9.03
CA ASN A 163 -2.50 -19.61 9.37
C ASN A 163 -1.24 -18.81 9.01
N PHE A 164 -0.11 -19.47 8.75
CA PHE A 164 1.12 -18.84 8.30
C PHE A 164 1.26 -18.80 6.77
N SER A 165 0.25 -19.27 6.03
CA SER A 165 0.18 -19.20 4.58
C SER A 165 -0.82 -18.15 4.11
N TYR A 166 -1.05 -18.08 2.80
CA TYR A 166 -2.16 -17.34 2.24
C TYR A 166 -3.49 -17.97 2.69
N GLY A 167 -4.41 -17.14 3.17
CA GLY A 167 -5.75 -17.55 3.58
C GLY A 167 -6.80 -17.36 2.49
N ASP A 168 -8.05 -17.59 2.86
CA ASP A 168 -9.24 -17.24 2.07
C ASP A 168 -9.23 -15.74 1.70
N LEU A 169 -9.68 -15.42 0.47
CA LEU A 169 -9.82 -14.06 -0.06
C LEU A 169 -10.73 -13.19 0.80
N LEU A 170 -11.76 -13.76 1.42
CA LEU A 170 -12.67 -13.04 2.30
C LEU A 170 -12.12 -12.86 3.72
N GLY A 171 -10.98 -13.48 4.02
CA GLY A 171 -10.43 -13.61 5.36
C GLY A 171 -10.89 -14.88 6.07
N SER A 172 -10.29 -15.15 7.23
CA SER A 172 -10.51 -16.39 7.99
C SER A 172 -12.00 -16.66 8.24
N GLU A 173 -12.49 -17.82 7.79
CA GLU A 173 -13.86 -18.27 8.00
C GLU A 173 -14.27 -18.24 9.49
N LYS A 174 -13.38 -18.72 10.38
CA LYS A 174 -13.61 -18.71 11.85
C LYS A 174 -13.78 -17.29 12.38
N LEU A 175 -13.03 -16.32 11.85
CA LEU A 175 -13.17 -14.91 12.20
C LEU A 175 -14.49 -14.35 11.66
N ARG A 176 -14.82 -14.61 10.39
CA ARG A 176 -16.08 -14.19 9.77
C ARG A 176 -17.29 -14.70 10.55
N ALA A 177 -17.31 -15.99 10.91
CA ALA A 177 -18.36 -16.59 11.74
C ALA A 177 -18.45 -15.94 13.14
N SER A 178 -17.32 -15.63 13.77
CA SER A 178 -17.31 -14.92 15.06
C SER A 178 -17.85 -13.49 14.95
N ILE A 179 -17.57 -12.79 13.85
CA ILE A 179 -18.08 -11.43 13.60
C ILE A 179 -19.59 -11.47 13.33
N ALA A 180 -20.07 -12.44 12.54
CA ALA A 180 -21.51 -12.62 12.30
C ALA A 180 -22.29 -12.79 13.62
N HIS A 181 -21.80 -13.64 14.54
CA HIS A 181 -22.39 -13.78 15.87
C HIS A 181 -22.32 -12.48 16.68
N HIS A 182 -21.18 -11.77 16.66
CA HIS A 182 -21.05 -10.49 17.35
C HIS A 182 -22.03 -9.43 16.82
N LEU A 183 -22.25 -9.36 15.51
CA LEU A 183 -23.19 -8.45 14.89
C LEU A 183 -24.65 -8.79 15.23
N ALA A 184 -24.98 -10.09 15.34
CA ALA A 184 -26.30 -10.52 15.80
C ALA A 184 -26.55 -10.05 17.25
N ASP A 185 -25.58 -10.23 18.14
CA ASP A 185 -25.70 -9.86 19.55
C ASP A 185 -25.69 -8.33 19.79
N SER A 186 -24.78 -7.62 19.13
CA SER A 186 -24.55 -6.19 19.37
C SER A 186 -25.46 -5.28 18.54
N ARG A 187 -25.86 -5.71 17.34
CA ARG A 187 -26.59 -4.89 16.36
C ARG A 187 -27.91 -5.49 15.90
N GLY A 188 -28.23 -6.72 16.32
CA GLY A 188 -29.44 -7.43 15.87
C GLY A 188 -29.38 -7.83 14.40
N MET A 189 -28.19 -7.82 13.78
CA MET A 189 -28.02 -8.13 12.36
C MET A 189 -27.80 -9.64 12.17
N GLN A 190 -28.68 -10.27 11.39
CA GLN A 190 -28.46 -11.64 10.93
C GLN A 190 -27.67 -11.59 9.62
N VAL A 191 -26.38 -11.90 9.70
CA VAL A 191 -25.44 -11.83 8.57
C VAL A 191 -24.87 -13.22 8.29
N ASP A 192 -24.91 -13.66 7.04
CA ASP A 192 -24.21 -14.87 6.63
C ASP A 192 -22.69 -14.60 6.66
N PRO A 193 -21.87 -15.44 7.33
CA PRO A 193 -20.42 -15.31 7.29
C PRO A 193 -19.82 -15.19 5.89
N GLU A 194 -20.45 -15.77 4.85
CA GLU A 194 -20.02 -15.64 3.44
C GLU A 194 -20.17 -14.22 2.88
N GLN A 195 -20.99 -13.36 3.50
CA GLN A 195 -21.16 -11.96 3.13
C GLN A 195 -20.19 -11.02 3.87
N ILE A 196 -19.33 -11.55 4.75
CA ILE A 196 -18.36 -10.77 5.50
C ILE A 196 -17.01 -10.80 4.77
N LEU A 197 -16.46 -9.62 4.49
CA LEU A 197 -15.12 -9.44 3.95
C LEU A 197 -14.23 -8.75 4.97
N ILE A 198 -13.13 -9.40 5.37
CA ILE A 198 -12.15 -8.83 6.28
C ILE A 198 -11.19 -7.93 5.51
N THR A 199 -11.00 -6.70 5.99
CA THR A 199 -10.05 -5.74 5.43
C THR A 199 -9.08 -5.24 6.50
N SER A 200 -8.01 -4.57 6.07
CA SER A 200 -7.03 -3.93 6.96
C SER A 200 -7.53 -2.61 7.57
N GLY A 201 -8.76 -2.20 7.25
CA GLY A 201 -9.40 -0.99 7.75
C GLY A 201 -10.43 -0.44 6.77
N ALA A 202 -11.28 0.48 7.25
CA ALA A 202 -12.41 1.03 6.50
C ALA A 202 -12.02 1.65 5.15
N GLN A 203 -10.85 2.28 5.05
CA GLN A 203 -10.38 2.86 3.78
C GLN A 203 -10.20 1.80 2.69
N GLN A 204 -9.66 0.62 3.04
CA GLN A 204 -9.56 -0.49 2.08
C GLN A 204 -10.96 -0.98 1.68
N ALA A 205 -11.89 -1.07 2.64
CA ALA A 205 -13.27 -1.44 2.35
C ALA A 205 -13.93 -0.45 1.37
N PHE A 206 -13.77 0.86 1.57
CA PHE A 206 -14.32 1.86 0.65
C PHE A 206 -13.74 1.76 -0.76
N VAL A 207 -12.45 1.45 -0.89
CA VAL A 207 -11.82 1.20 -2.20
C VAL A 207 -12.47 0.00 -2.88
N LEU A 208 -12.59 -1.12 -2.18
CA LEU A 208 -13.18 -2.34 -2.74
C LEU A 208 -14.66 -2.13 -3.09
N ILE A 209 -15.45 -1.53 -2.20
CA ILE A 209 -16.86 -1.22 -2.45
C ILE A 209 -17.01 -0.31 -3.69
N SER A 210 -16.17 0.72 -3.81
CA SER A 210 -16.22 1.63 -4.97
C SER A 210 -15.89 0.88 -6.27
N TYR A 211 -14.90 -0.02 -6.28
CA TYR A 211 -14.58 -0.82 -7.47
C TYR A 211 -15.65 -1.84 -7.82
N VAL A 212 -16.34 -2.41 -6.84
CA VAL A 212 -17.35 -3.45 -7.08
C VAL A 212 -18.70 -2.84 -7.48
N LEU A 213 -19.10 -1.72 -6.87
CA LEU A 213 -20.46 -1.20 -7.01
C LEU A 213 -20.60 -0.03 -7.98
N MET A 214 -19.52 0.67 -8.32
CA MET A 214 -19.59 1.94 -9.06
C MET A 214 -18.95 1.85 -10.44
N ASN A 215 -19.55 2.57 -11.39
CA ASN A 215 -18.94 2.95 -12.65
C ASN A 215 -18.55 4.43 -12.63
N LYS A 216 -17.76 4.83 -13.62
CA LYS A 216 -17.48 6.24 -13.87
C LYS A 216 -18.79 7.00 -14.14
N ASN A 217 -18.90 8.19 -13.55
CA ASN A 217 -20.04 9.10 -13.58
C ASN A 217 -21.30 8.60 -12.84
N ASP A 218 -21.24 7.47 -12.11
CA ASP A 218 -22.34 7.09 -11.22
C ASP A 218 -22.49 8.15 -10.10
N THR A 219 -23.73 8.58 -9.86
CA THR A 219 -24.03 9.54 -8.79
C THR A 219 -23.87 8.88 -7.41
N VAL A 220 -23.15 9.55 -6.51
CA VAL A 220 -22.98 9.14 -5.12
C VAL A 220 -23.52 10.24 -4.22
N TRP A 221 -24.56 9.95 -3.44
CA TRP A 221 -24.97 10.85 -2.37
C TRP A 221 -24.04 10.66 -1.19
N TYR A 222 -23.44 11.76 -0.73
CA TYR A 222 -22.45 11.71 0.33
C TYR A 222 -22.71 12.83 1.34
N GLU A 223 -22.75 12.47 2.62
CA GLU A 223 -22.92 13.42 3.72
C GLU A 223 -21.91 14.58 3.66
N ASN A 224 -22.41 15.81 3.81
CA ASN A 224 -21.61 17.02 3.80
C ASN A 224 -22.03 17.97 4.93
N PRO A 225 -21.17 18.24 5.93
CA PRO A 225 -19.81 17.71 6.09
C PRO A 225 -19.80 16.18 6.36
N GLY A 226 -18.73 15.50 5.94
CA GLY A 226 -18.64 14.04 6.03
C GLY A 226 -17.20 13.50 6.04
N HIS A 227 -17.06 12.16 6.00
CA HIS A 227 -15.77 11.48 6.00
C HIS A 227 -14.95 11.77 4.72
N ILE A 228 -13.78 12.42 4.86
CA ILE A 228 -13.00 12.93 3.71
C ILE A 228 -12.39 11.80 2.87
N ALA A 229 -11.75 10.81 3.51
CA ALA A 229 -11.03 9.78 2.76
C ALA A 229 -11.98 8.87 1.95
N GLY A 230 -13.17 8.59 2.47
CA GLY A 230 -14.20 7.83 1.74
C GLY A 230 -14.65 8.57 0.48
N ARG A 231 -15.00 9.85 0.63
CA ARG A 231 -15.38 10.74 -0.48
C ARG A 231 -14.30 10.76 -1.58
N ASP A 232 -13.04 10.89 -1.19
CA ASP A 232 -11.92 11.00 -2.12
C ASP A 232 -11.75 9.69 -2.92
N VAL A 233 -11.94 8.53 -2.29
CA VAL A 233 -11.93 7.22 -2.97
C VAL A 233 -13.03 7.14 -4.04
N MET A 234 -14.26 7.55 -3.73
CA MET A 234 -15.36 7.53 -4.71
C MET A 234 -15.11 8.48 -5.88
N LYS A 235 -14.49 9.65 -5.63
CA LYS A 235 -14.05 10.56 -6.69
C LYS A 235 -12.93 9.98 -7.55
N ILE A 236 -12.00 9.24 -6.95
CA ILE A 236 -10.88 8.59 -7.67
C ILE A 236 -11.37 7.54 -8.65
N VAL A 237 -12.40 6.76 -8.29
CA VAL A 237 -13.04 5.78 -9.19
C VAL A 237 -13.91 6.48 -10.26
N GLY A 238 -14.10 7.80 -10.15
CA GLY A 238 -14.78 8.63 -11.14
C GLY A 238 -16.28 8.82 -10.85
N GLY A 239 -16.73 8.57 -9.62
CA GLY A 239 -18.10 8.85 -9.21
C GLY A 239 -18.40 10.35 -9.14
N ASP A 240 -19.64 10.70 -9.46
CA ASP A 240 -20.17 12.06 -9.29
C ASP A 240 -20.68 12.22 -7.85
N VAL A 241 -19.79 12.66 -6.97
CA VAL A 241 -20.07 12.74 -5.53
C VAL A 241 -20.85 14.02 -5.20
N SER A 242 -22.17 13.84 -5.04
CA SER A 242 -23.14 14.87 -4.69
C SER A 242 -23.16 15.14 -3.18
N PRO A 243 -22.87 16.37 -2.74
CA PRO A 243 -22.79 16.72 -1.32
C PRO A 243 -24.18 16.95 -0.72
N VAL A 244 -24.65 16.02 0.09
CA VAL A 244 -25.97 16.11 0.77
C VAL A 244 -25.79 16.74 2.15
N PRO A 245 -26.49 17.85 2.47
CA PRO A 245 -26.39 18.49 3.78
C PRO A 245 -26.93 17.60 4.90
N ILE A 246 -26.51 17.91 6.13
CA ILE A 246 -26.99 17.27 7.35
C ILE A 246 -28.01 18.18 8.03
N ASP A 247 -29.20 17.66 8.28
CA ASP A 247 -30.23 18.31 9.08
C ASP A 247 -30.32 17.70 10.49
N GLY A 248 -31.35 18.08 11.27
CA GLY A 248 -31.56 17.56 12.63
C GLY A 248 -31.85 16.06 12.71
N GLU A 249 -32.07 15.38 11.58
CA GLU A 249 -32.30 13.94 11.51
C GLU A 249 -31.21 13.19 10.73
N GLY A 250 -30.10 13.84 10.35
CA GLY A 250 -29.00 13.23 9.58
C GLY A 250 -28.97 13.68 8.12
N LEU A 251 -28.59 12.79 7.20
CA LEU A 251 -28.55 13.06 5.75
C LEU A 251 -29.92 13.57 5.27
N ASP A 252 -29.99 14.81 4.76
CA ASP A 252 -31.22 15.47 4.29
C ASP A 252 -31.74 14.83 2.99
N LEU A 253 -32.61 13.83 3.16
CA LEU A 253 -33.17 13.04 2.07
C LEU A 253 -34.06 13.88 1.13
N PRO A 254 -35.01 14.72 1.62
CA PRO A 254 -35.79 15.60 0.75
C PRO A 254 -34.92 16.52 -0.12
N TYR A 255 -33.88 17.13 0.47
CA TYR A 255 -32.94 17.95 -0.28
C TYR A 255 -32.24 17.13 -1.37
N ALA A 256 -31.74 15.93 -1.04
CA ALA A 256 -31.02 15.10 -2.00
C ALA A 256 -31.90 14.73 -3.20
N ILE A 257 -33.15 14.32 -2.95
CA ILE A 257 -34.12 13.96 -3.99
C ILE A 257 -34.42 15.14 -4.92
N GLN A 258 -34.50 16.36 -4.37
CA GLN A 258 -34.84 17.55 -5.15
C GLN A 258 -33.67 18.06 -6.00
N ASN A 259 -32.43 17.92 -5.50
CA ASN A 259 -31.27 18.62 -6.05
C ASN A 259 -30.31 17.74 -6.85
N PHE A 260 -30.37 16.41 -6.68
CA PHE A 260 -29.41 15.50 -7.29
C PHE A 260 -30.09 14.37 -8.07
N SER A 261 -29.35 13.82 -9.03
CA SER A 261 -29.74 12.61 -9.76
C SER A 261 -29.90 11.41 -8.82
N ILE A 262 -30.64 10.40 -9.30
CA ILE A 262 -30.81 9.13 -8.57
C ILE A 262 -29.42 8.55 -8.27
N PRO A 263 -29.10 8.25 -7.00
CA PRO A 263 -27.78 7.77 -6.63
C PRO A 263 -27.63 6.30 -7.01
N LYS A 264 -26.45 5.92 -7.47
CA LYS A 264 -26.00 4.52 -7.43
C LYS A 264 -25.74 4.09 -6.00
N LEU A 265 -25.19 5.01 -5.21
CA LEU A 265 -24.70 4.74 -3.86
C LEU A 265 -25.00 5.92 -2.93
N ILE A 266 -25.42 5.62 -1.70
CA ILE A 266 -25.65 6.58 -0.63
C ILE A 266 -24.68 6.24 0.51
N PHE A 267 -23.83 7.18 0.91
CA PHE A 267 -22.92 7.01 2.03
C PHE A 267 -23.46 7.76 3.25
N THR A 268 -23.58 7.08 4.40
CA THR A 268 -24.10 7.69 5.63
C THR A 268 -23.44 7.13 6.90
N THR A 269 -23.40 7.96 7.94
CA THR A 269 -22.95 7.62 9.30
C THR A 269 -24.13 7.74 10.29
N PRO A 270 -25.14 6.86 10.21
CA PRO A 270 -26.46 7.12 10.80
C PRO A 270 -26.49 6.93 12.32
N SER A 271 -25.61 6.10 12.87
CA SER A 271 -25.49 5.88 14.32
C SER A 271 -24.99 7.14 15.03
N HIS A 272 -23.98 7.79 14.44
CA HIS A 272 -23.37 9.00 14.95
C HIS A 272 -22.70 9.74 13.79
N GLN A 273 -23.29 10.85 13.34
CA GLN A 273 -22.84 11.52 12.13
C GLN A 273 -21.44 12.08 12.31
N GLN A 274 -20.52 11.79 11.38
CA GLN A 274 -19.16 12.34 11.42
C GLN A 274 -19.07 13.58 10.51
N PRO A 275 -18.82 14.81 11.03
CA PRO A 275 -18.35 15.15 12.38
C PRO A 275 -19.40 15.74 13.34
N LEU A 276 -20.66 15.93 12.93
CA LEU A 276 -21.62 16.75 13.68
C LEU A 276 -22.27 16.04 14.88
N GLY A 277 -22.11 14.72 14.98
CA GLY A 277 -22.63 13.89 16.06
C GLY A 277 -24.14 13.67 16.02
N ILE A 278 -24.80 13.97 14.90
CA ILE A 278 -26.25 13.78 14.75
C ILE A 278 -26.56 12.28 14.67
N THR A 279 -27.48 11.79 15.50
CA THR A 279 -28.02 10.43 15.35
C THR A 279 -29.21 10.46 14.41
N MET A 280 -29.15 9.68 13.33
CA MET A 280 -30.23 9.61 12.36
C MET A 280 -31.50 9.00 12.97
N SER A 281 -32.63 9.69 12.82
CA SER A 281 -33.91 9.28 13.37
C SER A 281 -34.41 7.98 12.72
N LEU A 282 -35.23 7.19 13.44
CA LEU A 282 -35.82 5.98 12.87
C LEU A 282 -36.66 6.29 11.61
N GLN A 283 -37.37 7.42 11.62
CA GLN A 283 -38.15 7.86 10.47
C GLN A 283 -37.25 8.12 9.24
N ARG A 284 -36.12 8.83 9.43
CA ARG A 284 -35.16 9.07 8.35
C ARG A 284 -34.52 7.78 7.85
N ARG A 285 -34.16 6.85 8.74
CA ARG A 285 -33.62 5.52 8.40
C ARG A 285 -34.59 4.73 7.50
N LEU A 286 -35.86 4.61 7.91
CA LEU A 286 -36.88 3.91 7.15
C LEU A 286 -37.16 4.58 5.79
N ALA A 287 -37.16 5.92 5.75
CA ALA A 287 -37.32 6.65 4.50
C ALA A 287 -36.15 6.42 3.54
N LEU A 288 -34.92 6.38 4.06
CA LEU A 288 -33.71 6.11 3.27
C LEU A 288 -33.71 4.68 2.71
N LEU A 289 -34.04 3.68 3.55
CA LEU A 289 -34.17 2.28 3.12
C LEU A 289 -35.25 2.12 2.05
N LYS A 290 -36.41 2.73 2.26
CA LYS A 290 -37.50 2.71 1.27
C LYS A 290 -37.06 3.33 -0.06
N TYR A 291 -36.44 4.51 -0.02
CA TYR A 291 -35.98 5.19 -1.22
C TYR A 291 -34.92 4.36 -1.97
N ALA A 292 -33.91 3.84 -1.25
CA ALA A 292 -32.86 3.03 -1.84
C ALA A 292 -33.42 1.76 -2.49
N HIS A 293 -34.39 1.11 -1.84
CA HIS A 293 -35.10 -0.04 -2.42
C HIS A 293 -35.87 0.34 -3.70
N GLU A 294 -36.67 1.41 -3.67
CA GLU A 294 -37.46 1.87 -4.82
C GLU A 294 -36.61 2.31 -6.02
N LYS A 295 -35.38 2.77 -5.78
CA LYS A 295 -34.45 3.27 -6.80
C LYS A 295 -33.33 2.30 -7.15
N ALA A 296 -33.30 1.11 -6.53
CA ALA A 296 -32.22 0.13 -6.66
C ALA A 296 -30.83 0.75 -6.37
N SER A 297 -30.76 1.60 -5.36
CA SER A 297 -29.53 2.24 -4.87
C SER A 297 -28.92 1.45 -3.72
N TRP A 298 -27.60 1.45 -3.63
CA TRP A 298 -26.88 0.88 -2.48
C TRP A 298 -26.76 1.90 -1.36
N ILE A 299 -26.76 1.42 -0.11
CA ILE A 299 -26.41 2.22 1.07
C ILE A 299 -25.11 1.67 1.66
N ILE A 300 -24.12 2.53 1.86
CA ILE A 300 -22.97 2.26 2.73
C ILE A 300 -23.28 2.91 4.09
N GLU A 301 -23.47 2.07 5.11
CA GLU A 301 -23.46 2.49 6.50
C GLU A 301 -22.03 2.40 7.04
N ASP A 302 -21.40 3.55 7.29
CA ASP A 302 -20.12 3.62 8.01
C ASP A 302 -20.38 3.71 9.50
N ASP A 303 -20.19 2.60 10.20
CA ASP A 303 -20.45 2.49 11.63
C ASP A 303 -19.17 2.33 12.45
N TYR A 304 -18.63 3.46 12.90
CA TYR A 304 -17.30 3.52 13.51
C TYR A 304 -17.30 3.57 15.05
N ASP A 305 -18.42 3.94 15.70
CA ASP A 305 -18.49 4.11 17.16
C ASP A 305 -19.83 3.74 17.82
N SER A 306 -20.73 3.01 17.14
CA SER A 306 -22.06 2.65 17.70
C SER A 306 -22.01 1.90 19.04
N GLU A 307 -20.92 1.22 19.36
CA GLU A 307 -20.71 0.51 20.62
C GLU A 307 -20.58 1.48 21.82
N PHE A 308 -20.20 2.74 21.58
CA PHE A 308 -19.96 3.74 22.62
C PHE A 308 -21.15 4.66 22.85
N ARG A 309 -22.25 4.09 23.37
CA ARG A 309 -23.45 4.85 23.72
C ARG A 309 -23.63 4.98 25.24
N TYR A 310 -23.46 6.20 25.75
CA TYR A 310 -23.59 6.47 27.19
C TYR A 310 -25.04 6.53 27.71
N ARG A 311 -26.03 6.67 26.82
CA ARG A 311 -27.46 6.75 27.17
C ARG A 311 -28.33 6.03 26.16
N GLY A 312 -29.24 5.18 26.67
CA GLY A 312 -30.17 4.40 25.85
C GLY A 312 -29.52 3.17 25.22
N ARG A 313 -30.33 2.35 24.55
CA ARG A 313 -29.84 1.20 23.78
C ARG A 313 -29.30 1.66 22.42
N PRO A 314 -28.34 0.93 21.82
CA PRO A 314 -27.92 1.16 20.43
C PRO A 314 -29.13 1.15 19.49
N LEU A 315 -29.11 1.99 18.46
CA LEU A 315 -30.11 1.90 17.40
C LEU A 315 -29.73 0.74 16.47
N PRO A 316 -30.72 0.06 15.86
CA PRO A 316 -30.45 -0.92 14.83
C PRO A 316 -29.67 -0.32 13.66
N ALA A 317 -28.88 -1.17 12.99
CA ALA A 317 -28.28 -0.84 11.70
C ALA A 317 -29.35 -0.52 10.63
N LEU A 318 -28.93 0.06 9.52
CA LEU A 318 -29.72 0.15 8.29
C LEU A 318 -29.79 -1.25 7.65
N SER A 319 -30.72 -2.07 8.12
CA SER A 319 -30.94 -3.45 7.65
C SER A 319 -32.41 -3.73 7.38
#